data_AF-A0A498IEY4-F1
#
_entry.id   AF-A0A498IEY4-F1
#
_cell.length_a   1.000
_cell.length_b   1.000
_cell.length_c   1.000
_cell.angle_alpha   90.00
_cell.angle_beta   90.00
_cell.angle_gamma   90.00
#
_symmetry.space_group_name_H-M   'P 1'
#
loop_
_entity.id
_entity.type
_entity.pdbx_description
1 polymer ?
#
loop_
_entity_poly.entity_id
_entity_poly.type
_entity_poly.pdbx_seq_one_letter_code
_entity_poly.pdbx_strand_id
1 'polypeptide(L)'
;MGAGRQPKIFTASPQDLAIYYASIRNLSKNRLGGVVFGCTKTTIEECLSKQLFGLPGAHFSYVKNITPGLPFFLFNSSDRKLHGIFEAASRGQLNINPYGWTADGSERTQFPAQVQIRVWVQCQLVLESQFKAILVDNYYSQRNFWFELDHAQTRNVISLLATTRITSSTSVGSLPRIKKWSHMFQALTSARTLEFLQPLTSEDSTEFIERNDPFNAQIDIMEAEQA
;
A
#
# COMPACT_ATOMS: atom_id res chain seq x y z
N MET A 1 -21.80 -11.28 40.12
CA MET A 1 -21.04 -10.03 39.95
C MET A 1 -20.16 -10.15 38.72
N GLY A 2 -20.52 -9.49 37.61
CA GLY A 2 -19.71 -9.49 36.39
C GLY A 2 -19.76 -8.09 35.78
N ALA A 3 -18.73 -7.28 36.04
CA ALA A 3 -18.63 -5.94 35.48
C ALA A 3 -18.23 -6.05 34.00
N GLY A 4 -19.18 -5.76 33.10
CA GLY A 4 -18.93 -5.64 31.67
C GLY A 4 -17.95 -4.50 31.40
N ARG A 5 -16.81 -4.83 30.78
CA ARG A 5 -15.89 -3.82 30.25
C ARG A 5 -16.46 -3.30 28.94
N GLN A 6 -16.97 -2.07 28.94
CA GLN A 6 -17.36 -1.39 27.71
C GLN A 6 -16.14 -1.15 26.82
N PRO A 7 -16.23 -1.38 25.50
CA PRO A 7 -15.19 -0.98 24.56
C PRO A 7 -15.17 0.55 24.48
N LYS A 8 -14.05 1.16 24.89
CA LYS A 8 -13.81 2.59 24.66
C LYS A 8 -13.62 2.82 23.17
N ILE A 9 -14.66 3.29 22.50
CA ILE A 9 -14.58 3.85 21.15
C ILE A 9 -13.85 5.19 21.29
N PHE A 10 -12.64 5.28 20.74
CA PHE A 10 -11.91 6.54 20.65
C PHE A 10 -12.49 7.32 19.47
N THR A 11 -13.54 8.10 19.74
CA THR A 11 -14.12 9.02 18.77
C THR A 11 -13.20 10.23 18.66
N ALA A 12 -12.43 10.32 17.57
CA ALA A 12 -11.68 11.53 17.25
C ALA A 12 -12.67 12.70 17.06
N SER A 13 -12.31 13.91 17.51
CA SER A 13 -13.21 15.05 17.39
C SER A 13 -13.43 15.42 15.90
N PRO A 14 -14.59 15.98 15.53
CA PRO A 14 -14.85 16.43 14.16
C PRO A 14 -13.81 17.45 13.63
N GLN A 15 -13.18 18.21 14.53
CA GLN A 15 -12.11 19.18 14.19
C GLN A 15 -10.79 18.46 13.87
N ASP A 16 -10.42 17.44 14.63
CA ASP A 16 -9.24 16.60 14.35
C ASP A 16 -9.40 15.84 13.03
N LEU A 17 -10.61 15.37 12.77
CA LEU A 17 -10.97 14.79 11.49
C LEU A 17 -10.82 15.84 10.38
N ALA A 18 -11.42 17.02 10.49
CA ALA A 18 -11.34 18.06 9.47
C ALA A 18 -9.88 18.49 9.17
N ILE A 19 -9.03 18.61 10.19
CA ILE A 19 -7.59 18.87 10.02
C ILE A 19 -6.91 17.70 9.30
N TYR A 20 -7.24 16.46 9.67
CA TYR A 20 -6.73 15.26 9.00
C TYR A 20 -7.15 15.20 7.53
N TYR A 21 -8.42 15.46 7.20
CA TYR A 21 -8.92 15.52 5.83
C TYR A 21 -8.26 16.66 5.03
N ALA A 22 -8.02 17.80 5.66
CA ALA A 22 -7.37 18.95 5.03
C ALA A 22 -5.86 18.76 4.78
N SER A 23 -5.23 17.76 5.41
CA SER A 23 -3.79 17.52 5.32
C SER A 23 -3.40 16.27 4.51
N ILE A 24 -4.37 15.60 3.87
CA ILE A 24 -4.11 14.54 2.89
C ILE A 24 -3.32 15.12 1.71
N ARG A 25 -2.19 14.48 1.34
CA ARG A 25 -1.28 14.96 0.27
C ARG A 25 -1.98 15.00 -1.09
N ASN A 26 -2.92 14.09 -1.32
CA ASN A 26 -3.75 14.00 -2.52
C ASN A 26 -2.91 14.00 -3.81
N LEU A 27 -1.90 13.11 -3.85
CA LEU A 27 -1.04 12.88 -5.00
C LEU A 27 -1.90 12.52 -6.22
N SER A 28 -1.64 13.24 -7.31
CA SER A 28 -2.23 12.97 -8.61
C SER A 28 -1.81 11.59 -9.13
N LYS A 29 -2.60 11.04 -10.06
CA LYS A 29 -2.37 9.71 -10.64
C LYS A 29 -0.94 9.49 -11.17
N ASN A 30 -0.33 10.48 -11.80
CA ASN A 30 1.04 10.39 -12.31
C ASN A 30 2.13 10.48 -11.22
N ARG A 31 1.82 11.03 -10.04
CA ARG A 31 2.75 11.17 -8.92
C ARG A 31 2.60 10.07 -7.88
N LEU A 32 1.46 9.40 -7.84
CA LEU A 32 1.20 8.31 -6.91
C LEU A 32 2.00 7.07 -7.32
N GLY A 33 3.11 6.84 -6.62
CA GLY A 33 3.96 5.67 -6.82
C GLY A 33 3.52 4.46 -6.01
N GLY A 34 2.77 4.66 -4.92
CA GLY A 34 2.29 3.56 -4.09
C GLY A 34 1.43 4.04 -2.92
N VAL A 35 0.83 3.09 -2.20
CA VAL A 35 -0.03 3.39 -1.05
C VAL A 35 0.25 2.44 0.12
N VAL A 36 0.35 3.01 1.31
CA VAL A 36 0.35 2.25 2.57
C VAL A 36 -1.08 2.04 3.03
N PHE A 37 -1.51 0.78 3.17
CA PHE A 37 -2.78 0.43 3.78
C PHE A 37 -2.57 0.07 5.24
N GLY A 38 -3.45 0.57 6.11
CA GLY A 38 -3.42 0.29 7.54
C GLY A 38 -4.17 -0.98 7.91
N CYS A 39 -3.66 -1.73 8.88
CA CYS A 39 -4.40 -2.78 9.58
C CYS A 39 -4.04 -2.79 11.07
N THR A 40 -4.69 -3.68 11.80
CA THR A 40 -4.40 -4.00 13.20
C THR A 40 -4.19 -5.50 13.35
N LYS A 41 -3.81 -5.96 14.54
CA LYS A 41 -3.78 -7.38 14.87
C LYS A 41 -5.11 -8.12 14.62
N THR A 42 -6.25 -7.41 14.63
CA THR A 42 -7.57 -8.02 14.45
C THR A 42 -8.03 -8.00 13.00
N THR A 43 -7.60 -7.01 12.19
CA THR A 43 -8.08 -6.87 10.80
C THR A 43 -7.15 -7.51 9.77
N ILE A 44 -5.88 -7.75 10.12
CA ILE A 44 -4.87 -8.22 9.17
C ILE A 44 -5.20 -9.57 8.52
N GLU A 45 -5.83 -10.49 9.26
CA GLU A 45 -6.23 -11.79 8.71
C GLU A 45 -7.32 -11.66 7.66
N GLU A 46 -8.31 -10.80 7.91
CA GLU A 46 -9.38 -10.52 6.96
C GLU A 46 -8.83 -9.82 5.71
N CYS A 47 -7.92 -8.84 5.88
CA CYS A 47 -7.27 -8.16 4.75
C CYS A 47 -6.63 -9.15 3.77
N LEU A 48 -5.91 -10.15 4.29
CA LEU A 48 -5.15 -11.08 3.47
C LEU A 48 -6.01 -12.22 2.92
N SER A 49 -6.89 -12.80 3.75
CA SER A 49 -7.78 -13.90 3.32
C SER A 49 -8.80 -13.45 2.28
N LYS A 50 -9.34 -12.23 2.39
CA LYS A 50 -10.25 -11.65 1.39
C LYS A 50 -9.52 -10.98 0.23
N GLN A 51 -8.19 -10.89 0.27
CA GLN A 51 -7.39 -10.16 -0.71
C GLN A 51 -7.96 -8.76 -1.00
N LEU A 52 -8.31 -8.04 0.07
CA LEU A 52 -8.97 -6.76 0.00
C LEU A 52 -8.35 -5.84 1.04
N PHE A 53 -7.91 -4.66 0.63
CA PHE A 53 -7.48 -3.60 1.54
C PHE A 53 -8.46 -2.44 1.53
N GLY A 54 -8.55 -1.72 2.65
CA GLY A 54 -9.50 -0.62 2.84
C GLY A 54 -8.91 0.51 3.67
N LEU A 55 -9.35 1.73 3.37
CA LEU A 55 -9.08 2.96 4.14
C LEU A 55 -10.40 3.69 4.42
N PRO A 56 -10.43 4.60 5.42
CA PRO A 56 -11.57 5.49 5.62
C PRO A 56 -11.92 6.27 4.35
N GLY A 57 -13.19 6.67 4.20
CA GLY A 57 -13.71 7.30 2.98
C GLY A 57 -12.95 8.55 2.52
N ALA A 58 -12.34 9.27 3.47
CA ALA A 58 -11.36 10.34 3.25
C ALA A 58 -10.37 10.09 2.13
N HIS A 59 -9.83 8.88 2.14
CA HIS A 59 -8.70 8.49 1.33
C HIS A 59 -9.12 8.17 -0.10
N PHE A 60 -10.43 8.18 -0.40
CA PHE A 60 -10.90 7.98 -1.76
C PHE A 60 -10.41 9.06 -2.73
N SER A 61 -10.04 10.24 -2.23
CA SER A 61 -9.42 11.32 -3.00
C SER A 61 -8.21 10.86 -3.83
N TYR A 62 -7.39 9.94 -3.30
CA TYR A 62 -6.24 9.37 -4.01
C TYR A 62 -6.39 7.86 -4.27
N VAL A 63 -7.18 7.11 -3.48
CA VAL A 63 -7.45 5.70 -3.77
C VAL A 63 -8.12 5.52 -5.13
N LYS A 64 -8.93 6.49 -5.59
CA LYS A 64 -9.50 6.48 -6.95
C LYS A 64 -8.44 6.54 -8.07
N ASN A 65 -7.22 7.01 -7.77
CA ASN A 65 -6.12 7.11 -8.73
C ASN A 65 -5.37 5.78 -8.89
N ILE A 66 -5.64 4.79 -8.03
CA ILE A 66 -5.03 3.47 -8.07
C ILE A 66 -5.44 2.74 -9.36
N THR A 67 -4.45 2.14 -10.01
CA THR A 67 -4.64 1.25 -11.15
C THR A 67 -4.02 -0.12 -10.88
N PRO A 68 -4.51 -1.19 -11.53
CA PRO A 68 -3.89 -2.50 -11.42
C PRO A 68 -2.39 -2.44 -11.71
N GLY A 69 -1.58 -3.09 -10.88
CA GLY A 69 -0.12 -3.02 -10.96
C GLY A 69 0.55 -2.06 -9.98
N LEU A 70 -0.20 -1.15 -9.35
CA LEU A 70 0.38 -0.21 -8.39
C LEU A 70 0.86 -0.96 -7.12
N PRO A 71 2.08 -0.70 -6.63
CA PRO A 71 2.58 -1.30 -5.39
C PRO A 71 1.86 -0.80 -4.13
N PHE A 72 1.60 -1.72 -3.21
CA PHE A 72 1.05 -1.45 -1.88
C PHE A 72 1.90 -2.05 -0.78
N PHE A 73 1.78 -1.44 0.40
CA PHE A 73 2.40 -1.93 1.62
C PHE A 73 1.37 -2.01 2.73
N LEU A 74 1.38 -3.10 3.51
CA LEU A 74 0.44 -3.28 4.61
C LEU A 74 1.11 -2.91 5.94
N PHE A 75 0.73 -1.78 6.53
CA PHE A 75 1.23 -1.32 7.83
C PHE A 75 0.30 -1.74 8.96
N ASN A 76 0.81 -2.52 9.91
CA ASN A 76 0.06 -2.91 11.09
C ASN A 76 0.37 -1.94 12.24
N SER A 77 -0.64 -1.17 12.65
CA SER A 77 -0.50 -0.17 13.70
C SER A 77 -0.34 -0.78 15.10
N SER A 78 -0.75 -2.05 15.29
CA SER A 78 -0.63 -2.75 16.58
C SER A 78 0.80 -3.15 16.92
N ASP A 79 1.61 -3.52 15.92
CA ASP A 79 3.01 -3.92 16.10
C ASP A 79 4.02 -2.98 15.43
N ARG A 80 3.52 -1.93 14.75
CA ARG A 80 4.31 -0.89 14.04
C ARG A 80 5.25 -1.49 13.00
N LYS A 81 4.76 -2.46 12.22
CA LYS A 81 5.53 -3.13 11.15
C LYS A 81 4.87 -2.99 9.79
N LEU A 82 5.66 -3.00 8.72
CA LEU A 82 5.21 -3.27 7.37
C LEU A 82 5.25 -4.78 7.10
N HIS A 83 4.14 -5.33 6.64
CA HIS A 83 3.89 -6.78 6.53
C HIS A 83 4.09 -7.37 5.13
N GLY A 84 4.58 -6.58 4.18
CA GLY A 84 4.97 -7.08 2.85
C GLY A 84 4.73 -6.10 1.73
N ILE A 85 5.04 -6.56 0.52
CA ILE A 85 4.75 -5.88 -0.73
C ILE A 85 3.57 -6.61 -1.39
N PHE A 86 2.56 -5.83 -1.73
CA PHE A 86 1.35 -6.27 -2.42
C PHE A 86 1.20 -5.44 -3.69
N GLU A 87 0.32 -5.86 -4.57
CA GLU A 87 0.08 -5.18 -5.83
C GLU A 87 -1.42 -5.05 -6.06
N ALA A 88 -1.84 -3.93 -6.66
CA ALA A 88 -3.22 -3.71 -7.02
C ALA A 88 -3.69 -4.75 -8.05
N ALA A 89 -4.72 -5.51 -7.71
CA ALA A 89 -5.42 -6.39 -8.65
C ALA A 89 -6.62 -5.70 -9.31
N SER A 90 -7.02 -4.54 -8.81
CA SER A 90 -8.16 -3.76 -9.30
C SER A 90 -7.90 -2.26 -9.19
N ARG A 91 -8.78 -1.44 -9.78
CA ARG A 91 -8.85 0.01 -9.50
C ARG A 91 -9.44 0.24 -8.11
N GLY A 92 -9.04 1.34 -7.46
CA GLY A 92 -9.64 1.74 -6.19
C GLY A 92 -11.11 2.13 -6.34
N GLN A 93 -11.97 1.61 -5.46
CA GLN A 93 -13.42 1.79 -5.51
C GLN A 93 -13.99 1.99 -4.11
N LEU A 94 -15.19 2.56 -4.03
CA LEU A 94 -15.93 2.60 -2.77
C LEU A 94 -16.71 1.30 -2.57
N ASN A 95 -16.61 0.72 -1.37
CA ASN A 95 -17.48 -0.36 -0.88
C ASN A 95 -17.47 -1.65 -1.74
N ILE A 96 -16.30 -2.14 -2.17
CA ILE A 96 -16.17 -3.46 -2.83
C ILE A 96 -16.78 -4.56 -1.93
N ASN A 97 -16.42 -4.56 -0.65
CA ASN A 97 -17.14 -5.26 0.42
C ASN A 97 -17.70 -4.21 1.41
N PRO A 98 -19.00 -3.89 1.34
CA PRO A 98 -19.62 -2.87 2.20
C PRO A 98 -19.68 -3.25 3.68
N TYR A 99 -19.43 -4.52 4.02
CA TYR A 99 -19.51 -5.08 5.37
C TYR A 99 -18.14 -5.59 5.88
N GLY A 100 -17.05 -5.29 5.17
CA GLY A 100 -15.70 -5.72 5.54
C GLY A 100 -15.21 -5.10 6.86
N TRP A 101 -14.43 -5.87 7.63
CA TRP A 101 -13.86 -5.50 8.93
C TRP A 101 -14.90 -5.10 9.99
N THR A 102 -16.03 -5.79 9.96
CA THR A 102 -17.09 -5.66 10.97
C THR A 102 -17.19 -6.96 11.78
N ALA A 103 -17.76 -6.89 12.98
CA ALA A 103 -17.78 -8.04 13.89
C ALA A 103 -18.62 -9.21 13.35
N ASP A 104 -19.76 -8.91 12.76
CA ASP A 104 -20.77 -9.88 12.31
C ASP A 104 -21.39 -9.52 10.94
N GLY A 105 -20.93 -8.45 10.28
CA GLY A 105 -21.52 -7.97 9.03
C GLY A 105 -22.79 -7.14 9.18
N SER A 106 -23.25 -6.85 10.41
CA SER A 106 -24.48 -6.07 10.64
C SER A 106 -24.36 -4.60 10.26
N GLU A 107 -23.15 -4.04 10.41
CA GLU A 107 -22.88 -2.62 10.18
C GLU A 107 -22.14 -2.36 8.87
N ARG A 108 -22.20 -1.11 8.39
CA ARG A 108 -21.36 -0.68 7.27
C ARG A 108 -19.89 -0.57 7.69
N THR A 109 -19.00 -0.91 6.77
CA THR A 109 -17.57 -0.79 6.99
C THR A 109 -17.14 0.65 7.27
N GLN A 110 -16.21 0.82 8.21
CA GLN A 110 -15.52 2.09 8.43
C GLN A 110 -14.41 2.35 7.40
N PHE A 111 -14.14 1.38 6.51
CA PHE A 111 -13.07 1.42 5.52
C PHE A 111 -13.60 1.28 4.09
N PRO A 112 -14.42 2.24 3.61
CA PRO A 112 -15.09 2.11 2.33
C PRO A 112 -14.18 2.35 1.12
N ALA A 113 -13.03 3.03 1.25
CA ALA A 113 -12.10 3.23 0.13
C ALA A 113 -11.23 1.98 -0.07
N GLN A 114 -11.62 1.11 -1.00
CA GLN A 114 -11.15 -0.26 -1.08
C GLN A 114 -10.48 -0.60 -2.41
N VAL A 115 -9.61 -1.61 -2.36
CA VAL A 115 -8.93 -2.16 -3.54
C VAL A 115 -8.66 -3.65 -3.34
N GLN A 116 -8.96 -4.46 -4.35
CA GLN A 116 -8.51 -5.85 -4.39
C GLN A 116 -7.01 -5.91 -4.63
N ILE A 117 -6.34 -6.80 -3.91
CA ILE A 117 -4.88 -6.96 -3.96
C ILE A 117 -4.53 -8.33 -4.48
N ARG A 118 -3.35 -8.43 -5.09
CA ARG A 118 -2.64 -9.69 -5.21
C ARG A 118 -1.46 -9.64 -4.27
N VAL A 119 -1.26 -10.73 -3.53
CA VAL A 119 -0.04 -10.92 -2.76
C VAL A 119 1.10 -10.98 -3.77
N TRP A 120 2.14 -10.16 -3.60
CA TRP A 120 3.26 -10.17 -4.54
C TRP A 120 4.45 -10.92 -3.92
N VAL A 121 4.81 -10.58 -2.69
CA VAL A 121 6.11 -10.96 -2.12
C VAL A 121 6.02 -11.19 -0.61
N GLN A 122 6.36 -12.41 -0.15
CA GLN A 122 6.58 -12.64 1.29
C GLN A 122 7.91 -12.03 1.72
N CYS A 123 7.87 -10.86 2.36
CA CYS A 123 9.05 -10.16 2.89
C CYS A 123 9.21 -10.39 4.40
N GLN A 124 10.40 -10.13 4.90
CA GLN A 124 10.61 -9.90 6.33
C GLN A 124 9.79 -8.68 6.78
N LEU A 125 9.20 -8.77 7.98
CA LEU A 125 8.48 -7.66 8.58
C LEU A 125 9.47 -6.53 8.91
N VAL A 126 9.26 -5.34 8.37
CA VAL A 126 10.14 -4.19 8.63
C VAL A 126 9.53 -3.32 9.72
N LEU A 127 10.29 -3.05 10.78
CA LEU A 127 9.85 -2.14 11.85
C LEU A 127 9.79 -0.71 11.31
N GLU A 128 8.87 0.08 11.86
CA GLU A 128 8.76 1.49 11.52
C GLU A 128 10.06 2.27 11.62
N SER A 129 10.87 2.04 12.65
CA SER A 129 12.16 2.70 12.81
C SER A 129 13.10 2.55 11.61
N GLN A 130 12.94 1.48 10.82
CA GLN A 130 13.80 1.19 9.67
C GLN A 130 13.34 1.94 8.41
N PHE A 131 12.03 2.10 8.18
CA PHE A 131 11.52 2.80 6.99
C PHE A 131 11.20 4.28 7.26
N LYS A 132 11.19 4.71 8.53
CA LYS A 132 10.79 6.06 8.92
C LYS A 132 11.61 7.15 8.21
N ALA A 133 12.91 6.94 8.02
CA ALA A 133 13.76 7.88 7.31
C ALA A 133 13.38 8.03 5.82
N ILE A 134 12.88 6.96 5.19
CA ILE A 134 12.41 6.98 3.79
C ILE A 134 11.12 7.79 3.67
N LEU A 135 10.25 7.69 4.68
CA LEU A 135 8.94 8.34 4.71
C LEU A 135 8.91 9.60 5.57
N VAL A 136 10.07 10.22 5.85
CA VAL A 136 10.18 11.30 6.84
C VAL A 136 9.20 12.45 6.55
N ASP A 137 9.08 12.85 5.29
CA ASP A 137 8.20 13.94 4.84
C ASP A 137 6.71 13.60 4.89
N ASN A 138 6.37 12.33 5.12
CA ASN A 138 4.99 11.91 5.30
C ASN A 138 4.53 12.07 6.75
N TYR A 139 5.43 12.17 7.73
CA TYR A 139 5.07 12.25 9.14
C TYR A 139 4.59 13.65 9.51
N TYR A 140 3.33 13.76 9.93
CA TYR A 140 2.75 14.98 10.49
C TYR A 140 2.71 14.96 12.02
N SER A 141 3.06 13.83 12.64
CA SER A 141 3.28 13.71 14.08
C SER A 141 4.34 12.65 14.37
N GLN A 142 4.70 12.48 15.65
CA GLN A 142 5.69 11.47 16.05
C GLN A 142 5.29 10.05 15.60
N ARG A 143 3.99 9.75 15.52
CA ARG A 143 3.47 8.39 15.27
C ARG A 143 2.60 8.27 14.02
N ASN A 144 2.19 9.37 13.40
CA ASN A 144 1.26 9.34 12.28
C ASN A 144 1.88 9.94 11.03
N PHE A 145 1.60 9.32 9.89
CA PHE A 145 2.13 9.71 8.59
C PHE A 145 1.08 9.51 7.49
N TRP A 146 1.22 10.28 6.41
CA TRP A 146 0.40 10.15 5.21
C TRP A 146 0.72 8.88 4.44
N PHE A 147 -0.32 8.20 3.98
CA PHE A 147 -0.19 6.88 3.35
C PHE A 147 0.19 6.90 1.87
N GLU A 148 0.10 8.07 1.24
CA GLU A 148 0.44 8.26 -0.17
C GLU A 148 1.95 8.34 -0.34
N LEU A 149 2.49 7.53 -1.25
CA LEU A 149 3.91 7.49 -1.57
C LEU A 149 4.11 7.98 -2.99
N ASP A 150 5.11 8.84 -3.19
CA ASP A 150 5.61 9.12 -4.53
C ASP A 150 6.52 7.99 -5.03
N HIS A 151 6.94 8.08 -6.30
CA HIS A 151 7.77 7.06 -6.94
C HIS A 151 9.10 6.81 -6.23
N ALA A 152 9.76 7.86 -5.71
CA ALA A 152 11.02 7.72 -5.03
C ALA A 152 10.85 7.02 -3.67
N GLN A 153 9.83 7.44 -2.91
CA GLN A 153 9.45 6.80 -1.65
C GLN A 153 9.09 5.33 -1.84
N THR A 154 8.24 5.00 -2.82
CA THR A 154 7.86 3.62 -3.14
C THR A 154 9.08 2.77 -3.47
N ARG A 155 9.94 3.23 -4.39
CA ARG A 155 11.14 2.49 -4.80
C ARG A 155 12.05 2.19 -3.61
N ASN A 156 12.25 3.18 -2.74
CA ASN A 156 13.12 3.02 -1.56
C ASN A 156 12.52 2.05 -0.54
N VAL A 157 11.19 2.07 -0.32
CA VAL A 157 10.53 1.09 0.56
C VAL A 157 10.61 -0.33 -0.01
N ILE A 158 10.42 -0.50 -1.33
CA ILE A 158 10.59 -1.79 -2.01
C ILE A 158 12.02 -2.30 -1.82
N SER A 159 13.02 -1.44 -2.06
CA SER A 159 14.43 -1.79 -1.89
C SER A 159 14.74 -2.22 -0.45
N LEU A 160 14.24 -1.49 0.56
CA LEU A 160 14.40 -1.87 1.96
C LEU A 160 13.84 -3.27 2.24
N LEU A 161 12.60 -3.54 1.82
CA LEU A 161 11.93 -4.83 2.01
C LEU A 161 12.62 -5.97 1.27
N ALA A 162 13.18 -5.71 0.09
CA ALA A 162 13.95 -6.67 -0.70
C ALA A 162 15.31 -6.99 -0.06
N THR A 163 16.01 -6.00 0.49
CA THR A 163 17.32 -6.20 1.13
C THR A 163 17.19 -6.98 2.44
N THR A 164 16.17 -6.71 3.27
CA THR A 164 15.93 -7.49 4.50
C THR A 164 15.66 -8.97 4.21
N ARG A 165 15.22 -9.31 3.00
CA ARG A 165 15.05 -10.68 2.54
C ARG A 165 16.38 -11.43 2.42
N ILE A 166 17.43 -10.76 1.97
CA ILE A 166 18.74 -11.36 1.62
C ILE A 166 19.59 -11.60 2.88
N THR A 167 19.54 -10.69 3.85
CA THR A 167 20.38 -10.76 5.07
C THR A 167 20.06 -11.93 6.00
N SER A 168 19.00 -12.69 5.73
CA SER A 168 18.60 -13.87 6.51
C SER A 168 19.14 -15.21 5.97
N SER A 169 19.96 -15.21 4.91
CA SER A 169 20.46 -16.46 4.31
C SER A 169 21.77 -17.02 4.91
N THR A 170 22.40 -16.30 5.84
CA THR A 170 23.62 -16.78 6.51
C THR A 170 23.37 -16.95 8.01
N SER A 171 23.47 -18.20 8.48
CA SER A 171 23.38 -18.65 9.88
C SER A 171 21.99 -19.09 10.39
N VAL A 172 22.00 -20.33 10.89
CA VAL A 172 20.94 -21.14 11.50
C VAL A 172 20.19 -20.39 12.60
N GLY A 173 18.86 -20.32 12.47
CA GLY A 173 17.95 -19.79 13.47
C GLY A 173 16.57 -19.56 12.86
N SER A 174 15.69 -20.55 12.98
CA SER A 174 14.31 -20.50 12.49
C SER A 174 13.60 -19.21 12.90
N LEU A 175 13.37 -18.32 11.94
CA LEU A 175 12.40 -17.23 12.06
C LEU A 175 11.04 -17.83 12.42
N PRO A 176 10.15 -17.09 13.11
CA PRO A 176 8.75 -17.48 13.18
C PRO A 176 8.19 -17.35 11.76
N ARG A 177 8.34 -18.43 10.99
CA ARG A 177 7.51 -18.76 9.85
C ARG A 177 6.10 -18.43 10.31
N ILE A 178 5.46 -17.43 9.71
CA ILE A 178 4.04 -17.16 9.93
C ILE A 178 3.31 -18.37 9.33
N LYS A 179 3.32 -19.50 10.05
CA LYS A 179 2.75 -20.78 9.63
C LYS A 179 1.27 -20.60 9.29
N LYS A 180 0.62 -19.61 9.94
CA LYS A 180 -0.77 -19.25 9.71
C LYS A 180 -1.04 -18.89 8.23
N TRP A 181 -0.10 -18.23 7.56
CA TRP A 181 -0.37 -17.61 6.25
C TRP A 181 0.53 -18.12 5.14
N SER A 182 1.44 -19.06 5.41
CA SER A 182 2.36 -19.59 4.39
C SER A 182 1.64 -20.12 3.15
N HIS A 183 0.42 -20.66 3.31
CA HIS A 183 -0.39 -21.13 2.19
C HIS A 183 -0.84 -19.99 1.25
N MET A 184 -1.05 -18.77 1.76
CA MET A 184 -1.42 -17.61 0.94
C MET A 184 -0.25 -17.06 0.12
N PHE A 185 0.99 -17.46 0.44
CA PHE A 185 2.21 -16.98 -0.23
C PHE A 185 2.84 -18.04 -1.17
N GLN A 186 2.25 -19.23 -1.33
CA GLN A 186 2.84 -20.32 -2.11
C GLN A 186 2.86 -20.10 -3.63
N ALA A 187 2.08 -19.15 -4.14
CA ALA A 187 2.14 -18.76 -5.55
C ALA A 187 2.90 -17.44 -5.64
N LEU A 188 4.13 -17.47 -6.16
CA LEU A 188 4.77 -16.42 -6.99
C LEU A 188 6.30 -16.60 -7.03
N THR A 189 6.73 -17.63 -7.75
CA THR A 189 8.07 -17.71 -8.35
C THR A 189 7.91 -17.57 -9.86
N SER A 190 7.35 -16.44 -10.34
CA SER A 190 7.31 -16.14 -11.76
C SER A 190 8.31 -15.01 -12.08
N ALA A 191 8.96 -15.12 -13.23
CA ALA A 191 10.10 -14.30 -13.68
C ALA A 191 9.87 -12.79 -13.59
N ARG A 192 8.61 -12.32 -13.63
CA ARG A 192 8.22 -10.90 -13.47
C ARG A 192 8.66 -10.27 -12.16
N THR A 193 8.82 -11.05 -11.09
CA THR A 193 9.23 -10.55 -9.76
C THR A 193 10.69 -10.07 -9.74
N LEU A 194 11.53 -10.51 -10.69
CA LEU A 194 12.94 -10.13 -10.74
C LEU A 194 13.21 -8.85 -11.55
N GLU A 195 12.34 -8.49 -12.51
CA GLU A 195 12.50 -7.27 -13.31
C GLU A 195 12.40 -6.00 -12.45
N PHE A 196 11.47 -5.95 -11.48
CA PHE A 196 11.33 -4.82 -10.55
C PHE A 196 12.42 -4.70 -9.48
N LEU A 197 13.23 -5.75 -9.29
CA LEU A 197 14.32 -5.79 -8.31
C LEU A 197 15.70 -5.59 -8.94
N GLN A 198 15.78 -5.56 -10.29
CA GLN A 198 17.00 -5.19 -10.97
C GLN A 198 17.24 -3.68 -10.79
N PRO A 199 18.46 -3.25 -10.45
CA PRO A 199 18.82 -1.84 -10.52
C PRO A 199 18.52 -1.34 -11.93
N LEU A 200 17.70 -0.30 -12.06
CA LEU A 200 17.51 0.39 -13.34
C LEU A 200 18.88 0.85 -13.82
N THR A 201 19.40 0.21 -14.86
CA THR A 201 20.60 0.68 -15.55
C THR A 201 20.22 1.94 -16.32
N SER A 202 21.15 2.88 -16.43
CA SER A 202 20.93 4.25 -16.88
C SER A 202 20.42 4.42 -18.32
N GLU A 203 20.20 3.32 -19.05
CA GLU A 203 19.73 3.34 -20.44
C GLU A 203 18.22 3.06 -20.58
N ASP A 204 17.57 2.48 -19.56
CA ASP A 204 16.13 2.13 -19.61
C ASP A 204 15.20 3.32 -19.29
N SER A 205 15.78 4.41 -18.75
CA SER A 205 15.07 5.66 -18.47
C SER A 205 14.67 6.45 -19.72
N THR A 206 15.29 6.20 -20.87
CA THR A 206 15.00 6.91 -22.13
C THR A 206 13.95 6.19 -22.98
N GLU A 207 13.94 4.84 -23.02
CA GLU A 207 12.95 4.10 -23.82
C GLU A 207 11.54 4.03 -23.19
N PHE A 208 11.44 4.08 -21.85
CA PHE A 208 10.13 4.02 -21.18
C PHE A 208 9.37 5.36 -21.20
N ILE A 209 10.07 6.48 -21.38
CA ILE A 209 9.46 7.81 -21.49
C ILE A 209 8.95 8.05 -22.92
N GLU A 210 9.61 7.53 -23.96
CA GLU A 210 9.18 7.76 -25.36
C GLU A 210 7.92 6.97 -25.77
N ARG A 211 7.69 5.76 -25.24
CA ARG A 211 6.56 4.92 -25.70
C ARG A 211 5.19 5.26 -25.09
N ASN A 212 5.12 6.07 -24.04
CA ASN A 212 3.86 6.30 -23.32
C ASN A 212 3.57 7.78 -22.99
N ASP A 213 4.17 8.73 -23.71
CA ASP A 213 3.80 10.14 -23.62
C ASP A 213 2.61 10.46 -24.56
N PRO A 214 1.39 10.71 -24.03
CA PRO A 214 0.25 11.13 -24.83
C PRO A 214 0.39 12.53 -25.44
N PHE A 215 1.48 13.26 -25.16
CA PHE A 215 1.75 14.58 -25.73
C PHE A 215 2.37 14.51 -27.14
N ASN A 216 3.18 13.49 -27.44
CA ASN A 216 3.80 13.34 -28.77
C ASN A 216 2.81 12.87 -29.83
N ALA A 217 1.83 12.05 -29.47
CA ALA A 217 0.77 11.61 -30.38
C ALA A 217 -0.14 12.76 -30.86
N GLN A 218 -0.07 13.94 -30.22
CA GLN A 218 -0.87 15.11 -30.56
C GLN A 218 -0.13 16.14 -31.42
N ILE A 219 1.19 16.00 -31.57
CA ILE A 219 2.03 16.83 -32.45
C ILE A 219 1.98 16.30 -33.89
N ASP A 220 2.01 14.97 -34.08
CA ASP A 220 1.94 14.35 -35.41
C ASP A 220 0.57 14.53 -36.10
N ILE A 221 -0.49 14.76 -35.33
CA ILE A 221 -1.86 14.96 -35.87
C ILE A 221 -2.06 16.40 -36.36
N MET A 222 -1.24 17.37 -35.92
CA MET A 222 -1.34 18.76 -36.37
C MET A 222 -0.44 19.08 -37.58
N GLU A 223 0.61 18.32 -37.85
CA GLU A 223 1.49 18.53 -39.01
C GLU A 223 1.03 17.78 -40.28
N ALA A 224 0.09 16.83 -40.17
CA ALA A 224 -0.46 16.12 -41.33
C ALA A 224 -1.63 16.84 -42.04
N GLU A 225 -2.06 18.02 -41.54
CA GLU A 225 -3.16 18.80 -42.10
C GLU A 225 -2.71 20.11 -42.78
N GLN A 226 -1.40 20.28 -43.01
CA GLN A 226 -0.83 21.39 -43.79
C GLN A 226 0.13 20.97 -44.92
N ALA A 227 0.02 19.72 -45.40
CA ALA A 227 0.70 19.26 -46.62
C ALA A 227 -0.31 18.80 -47.69
#